data_AF-A0A2D9TGB1-F1
#
_entry.id   AF-A0A2D9TGB1-F1
#
_cell.length_a   1.000
_cell.length_b   1.000
_cell.length_c   1.000
_cell.angle_alpha   90.00
_cell.angle_beta   90.00
_cell.angle_gamma   90.00
#
_symmetry.space_group_name_H-M   'P 1'
#
loop_
_entity.id
_entity.type
_entity.pdbx_description
1 polymer ?
#
loop_
_entity_poly.entity_id
_entity_poly.type
_entity_poly.pdbx_seq_one_letter_code
_entity_poly.pdbx_strand_id
1 'polypeptide(L)'
;MPIAALVLGGVSFLFMIGGFFLTAVPIAGSILSFGAPLLSLTGIVLAGMSMSQAKQTGESNGMAVAGLVMNIVAFLLSLAVALTCGLCNACLTSAEMNRDATGQAAAPLGDSLGNQFAASMNRISVSMKLSAIKMGCSTDPSGAQAMQGFHPSVAGQYQAVACQVNDAFIEAVGRGCDEGQHPCSSASVLAGTPDASRATNLGLDPSKCYAYTSGTAKVIGCNNEQTQQFQLIHLENPAAAM
;
A
#
# COMPACT_ATOMS: atom_id res chain seq x y z
N MET A 1 -36.70 -14.83 -12.59
CA MET A 1 -35.54 -14.49 -11.74
C MET A 1 -34.26 -15.30 -12.03
N PRO A 2 -34.26 -16.62 -12.30
CA PRO A 2 -33.01 -17.37 -12.50
C PRO A 2 -32.20 -16.90 -13.72
N ILE A 3 -32.87 -16.42 -14.77
CA ILE A 3 -32.24 -15.82 -15.94
C ILE A 3 -31.40 -14.59 -15.56
N ALA A 4 -31.86 -13.77 -14.61
CA ALA A 4 -31.12 -12.58 -14.19
C ALA A 4 -29.80 -12.92 -13.49
N ALA A 5 -29.78 -13.97 -12.65
CA ALA A 5 -28.57 -14.45 -12.00
C ALA A 5 -27.55 -15.00 -13.03
N LEU A 6 -28.03 -15.61 -14.11
CA LEU A 6 -27.21 -16.13 -15.21
C LEU A 6 -26.62 -14.99 -16.05
N VAL A 7 -27.42 -13.98 -16.37
CA VAL A 7 -26.97 -12.77 -17.08
C VAL A 7 -25.94 -12.00 -16.24
N LEU A 8 -26.17 -11.81 -14.94
CA LEU A 8 -25.22 -11.15 -14.03
C LEU A 8 -23.88 -11.89 -13.96
N GLY A 9 -23.91 -13.23 -13.86
CA GLY A 9 -22.70 -14.04 -13.89
C GLY A 9 -21.92 -13.88 -15.21
N GLY A 10 -22.64 -13.87 -16.34
CA GLY A 10 -22.03 -13.63 -17.65
C GLY A 10 -21.41 -12.23 -17.80
N VAL A 11 -22.10 -11.19 -17.33
CA VAL A 11 -21.60 -9.80 -17.36
C VAL A 11 -20.38 -9.63 -16.45
N SER A 12 -20.38 -10.25 -15.26
CA SER A 12 -19.21 -10.26 -14.36
C SER A 12 -18.00 -10.92 -15.04
N PHE A 13 -18.20 -12.01 -15.77
CA PHE A 13 -17.13 -12.67 -16.53
C PHE A 13 -16.58 -11.79 -17.66
N LEU A 14 -17.46 -11.06 -18.37
CA LEU A 14 -17.04 -10.09 -19.38
C LEU A 14 -16.25 -8.92 -18.76
N PHE A 15 -16.65 -8.44 -17.58
CA PHE A 15 -15.90 -7.40 -16.87
C PHE A 15 -14.54 -7.89 -16.38
N MET A 16 -14.42 -9.17 -16.01
CA MET A 16 -13.13 -9.79 -15.68
C MET A 16 -12.20 -9.78 -16.90
N ILE A 17 -12.68 -10.25 -18.06
CA ILE A 17 -11.89 -10.24 -19.31
C ILE A 17 -11.54 -8.80 -19.72
N GLY A 18 -12.51 -7.89 -19.67
CA GLY A 18 -12.31 -6.48 -19.96
C GLY A 18 -11.28 -5.83 -19.04
N GLY A 19 -11.35 -6.11 -17.73
CA GLY A 19 -10.39 -5.64 -16.73
C GLY A 19 -8.97 -6.15 -17.01
N PHE A 20 -8.83 -7.40 -17.46
CA PHE A 20 -7.53 -7.96 -17.85
C PHE A 20 -6.90 -7.23 -19.04
N PHE A 21 -7.68 -6.94 -20.09
CA PHE A 21 -7.19 -6.19 -21.25
C PHE A 21 -6.96 -4.70 -20.97
N LEU A 22 -7.78 -4.10 -20.09
CA LEU A 22 -7.68 -2.70 -19.69
C LEU A 22 -6.71 -2.50 -18.51
N THR A 23 -5.89 -3.50 -18.18
CA THR A 23 -4.80 -3.33 -17.19
C THR A 23 -3.85 -2.21 -17.59
N ALA A 24 -3.61 -1.99 -18.88
CA ALA A 24 -2.76 -0.91 -19.38
C ALA A 24 -3.38 0.50 -19.27
N VAL A 25 -4.68 0.62 -18.95
CA VAL A 25 -5.35 1.91 -18.80
C VAL A 25 -5.61 2.17 -17.32
N PRO A 26 -4.84 3.09 -16.67
CA PRO A 26 -5.05 3.43 -15.28
C PRO A 26 -6.49 3.94 -15.06
N ILE A 27 -7.04 3.74 -13.87
CA ILE A 27 -8.43 4.07 -13.47
C ILE A 27 -9.49 3.14 -14.09
N ALA A 28 -9.53 2.99 -15.42
CA ALA A 28 -10.52 2.12 -16.07
C ALA A 28 -10.33 0.64 -15.68
N GLY A 29 -9.08 0.18 -15.67
CA GLY A 29 -8.73 -1.17 -15.22
C GLY A 29 -9.10 -1.42 -13.76
N SER A 30 -8.86 -0.45 -12.87
CA SER A 30 -9.19 -0.58 -11.44
C SER A 30 -10.70 -0.66 -11.20
N ILE A 31 -11.50 0.19 -11.85
CA ILE A 31 -12.96 0.15 -11.71
C ILE A 31 -13.53 -1.20 -12.18
N LEU A 32 -13.06 -1.73 -13.31
CA LEU A 32 -13.52 -3.01 -13.85
C LEU A 32 -13.06 -4.19 -12.99
N SER A 33 -11.80 -4.20 -12.53
CA SER A 33 -11.28 -5.26 -11.67
C SER A 33 -11.98 -5.32 -10.31
N PHE A 34 -12.26 -4.19 -9.66
CA PHE A 34 -12.98 -4.18 -8.39
C PHE A 34 -14.50 -4.30 -8.54
N GLY A 35 -15.05 -3.89 -9.68
CA GLY A 35 -16.48 -4.01 -9.98
C GLY A 35 -16.91 -5.47 -10.23
N ALA A 36 -16.05 -6.28 -10.86
CA ALA A 36 -16.40 -7.67 -11.20
C ALA A 36 -16.72 -8.55 -9.98
N PRO A 37 -15.93 -8.55 -8.88
CA PRO A 37 -16.26 -9.28 -7.64
C PRO A 37 -17.57 -8.80 -7.00
N LEU A 38 -17.84 -7.49 -7.00
CA LEU A 38 -19.07 -6.92 -6.42
C LEU A 38 -20.32 -7.39 -7.19
N LEU A 39 -20.27 -7.34 -8.52
CA LEU A 39 -21.35 -7.84 -9.38
C LEU A 39 -21.60 -9.33 -9.18
N SER A 40 -20.52 -10.13 -9.14
CA SER A 40 -20.61 -11.56 -8.86
C SER A 40 -21.28 -11.84 -7.51
N LEU A 41 -20.92 -11.09 -6.47
CA LEU A 41 -21.47 -11.24 -5.12
C LEU A 41 -22.97 -10.92 -5.10
N THR A 42 -23.42 -9.89 -5.83
CA THR A 42 -24.88 -9.64 -5.99
C THR A 42 -25.60 -10.77 -6.71
N GLY A 43 -24.96 -11.40 -7.70
CA GLY A 43 -25.47 -12.58 -8.40
C GLY A 43 -25.65 -13.79 -7.48
N ILE A 44 -24.70 -14.03 -6.58
CA ILE A 44 -24.79 -15.10 -5.56
C ILE A 44 -25.99 -14.89 -4.64
N VAL A 45 -26.21 -13.66 -4.16
CA VAL A 45 -27.36 -13.34 -3.28
C VAL A 45 -28.69 -13.59 -4.00
N LEU A 46 -28.82 -13.13 -5.24
CA LEU A 46 -30.04 -13.35 -6.04
C LEU A 46 -30.28 -14.84 -6.35
N ALA A 47 -29.23 -15.59 -6.63
CA ALA A 47 -29.32 -17.05 -6.82
C ALA A 47 -29.81 -17.74 -5.54
N GLY A 48 -29.30 -17.35 -4.37
CA GLY A 48 -29.76 -17.86 -3.07
C GLY A 48 -31.23 -17.57 -2.80
N MET A 49 -31.70 -16.36 -3.10
CA MET A 49 -33.12 -16.00 -2.98
C MET A 49 -34.00 -16.86 -3.90
N SER A 50 -33.57 -17.10 -5.15
CA SER A 50 -34.32 -17.93 -6.09
C SER A 50 -34.42 -19.39 -5.66
N MET A 51 -33.37 -19.93 -5.02
CA MET A 51 -33.39 -21.30 -4.47
C MET A 51 -34.35 -21.42 -3.30
N SER A 52 -34.43 -20.38 -2.46
CA SER A 52 -35.41 -20.31 -1.37
C SER A 52 -36.84 -20.35 -1.90
N GLN A 53 -37.13 -19.58 -2.95
CA GLN A 53 -38.46 -19.55 -3.58
C GLN A 53 -38.82 -20.89 -4.26
N ALA A 54 -37.88 -21.50 -4.99
CA ALA A 54 -38.11 -22.78 -5.68
C ALA A 54 -38.44 -23.92 -4.70
N LYS A 55 -37.81 -23.92 -3.51
CA LYS A 55 -38.17 -24.86 -2.43
C LYS A 55 -39.58 -24.65 -1.89
N GLN A 56 -40.09 -23.42 -1.88
CA GLN A 56 -41.45 -23.12 -1.43
C GLN A 56 -42.49 -23.53 -2.47
N THR A 57 -42.19 -23.40 -3.77
CA THR A 57 -43.12 -23.72 -4.86
C THR A 57 -43.07 -25.19 -5.31
N GLY A 58 -42.07 -25.95 -4.87
CA GLY A 58 -41.87 -27.35 -5.29
C GLY A 58 -41.38 -27.50 -6.72
N GLU A 59 -40.86 -26.42 -7.33
CA GLU A 59 -40.31 -26.45 -8.68
C GLU A 59 -38.90 -27.07 -8.75
N SER A 60 -38.50 -27.46 -9.95
CA SER A 60 -37.16 -27.96 -10.24
C SER A 60 -36.08 -26.93 -9.88
N ASN A 61 -35.13 -27.34 -9.02
CA ASN A 61 -34.01 -26.49 -8.57
C ASN A 61 -32.86 -26.37 -9.57
N GLY A 62 -32.90 -27.07 -10.71
CA GLY A 62 -31.75 -27.23 -11.61
C GLY A 62 -31.17 -25.90 -12.11
N MET A 63 -32.03 -24.97 -12.53
CA MET A 63 -31.59 -23.66 -13.02
C MET A 63 -31.00 -22.78 -11.91
N ALA A 64 -31.54 -22.83 -10.70
CA ALA A 64 -31.04 -22.05 -9.57
C ALA A 64 -29.62 -22.51 -9.16
N VAL A 65 -29.40 -23.83 -9.14
CA VAL A 65 -28.09 -24.42 -8.84
C VAL A 65 -27.06 -24.04 -9.91
N ALA A 66 -27.41 -24.12 -11.20
CA ALA A 66 -26.51 -23.73 -12.27
C ALA A 66 -26.10 -22.25 -12.18
N GLY A 67 -27.06 -21.36 -11.91
CA GLY A 67 -26.80 -19.93 -11.72
C GLY A 67 -25.90 -19.64 -10.51
N LEU A 68 -26.08 -20.38 -9.41
CA LEU A 68 -25.23 -20.26 -8.22
C LEU A 68 -23.78 -20.67 -8.51
N VAL A 69 -23.58 -21.84 -9.13
CA VAL A 69 -22.23 -22.37 -9.42
C VAL A 69 -21.47 -21.42 -10.35
N MET A 70 -22.13 -20.92 -11.40
CA MET A 70 -21.50 -19.95 -12.32
C MET A 70 -21.05 -18.67 -11.60
N ASN A 71 -21.88 -18.12 -10.71
CA ASN A 71 -21.51 -16.91 -9.97
C ASN A 71 -20.37 -17.14 -8.97
N ILE A 72 -20.29 -18.32 -8.35
CA ILE A 72 -19.18 -18.69 -7.44
C ILE A 72 -17.86 -18.81 -8.22
N VAL A 73 -17.86 -19.48 -9.37
CA VAL A 73 -16.65 -19.61 -10.19
C VAL A 73 -16.21 -18.24 -10.70
N ALA A 74 -17.15 -17.42 -11.18
CA ALA A 74 -16.87 -16.05 -11.58
C ALA A 74 -16.33 -15.19 -10.41
N PHE A 75 -16.84 -15.38 -9.19
CA PHE A 75 -16.36 -14.70 -7.99
C PHE A 75 -14.89 -15.00 -7.72
N LEU A 76 -14.53 -16.30 -7.65
CA LEU A 76 -13.18 -16.72 -7.29
C LEU A 76 -12.16 -16.27 -8.32
N LEU A 77 -12.49 -16.36 -9.61
CA LEU A 77 -11.61 -15.91 -10.68
C LEU A 77 -11.48 -14.39 -10.72
N SER A 78 -12.60 -13.64 -10.60
CA SER A 78 -12.56 -12.18 -10.56
C SER A 78 -11.82 -11.65 -9.33
N LEU A 79 -11.96 -12.31 -8.18
CA LEU A 79 -11.23 -11.95 -6.96
C LEU A 79 -9.72 -12.19 -7.13
N ALA A 80 -9.31 -13.31 -7.72
CA ALA A 80 -7.90 -13.58 -8.01
C ALA A 80 -7.30 -12.52 -8.95
N VAL A 81 -8.03 -12.13 -9.99
CA VAL A 81 -7.61 -11.06 -10.93
C VAL A 81 -7.61 -9.69 -10.25
N ALA A 82 -8.60 -9.37 -9.41
CA ALA A 82 -8.66 -8.11 -8.69
C ALA A 82 -7.49 -7.97 -7.70
N LEU A 83 -7.11 -9.05 -7.03
CA LEU A 83 -5.97 -9.06 -6.11
C LEU A 83 -4.62 -9.02 -6.81
N THR A 84 -4.49 -9.64 -7.98
CA THR A 84 -3.21 -9.63 -8.71
C THR A 84 -3.09 -8.37 -9.56
N CYS A 85 -3.99 -8.18 -10.52
CA CYS A 85 -3.96 -7.06 -11.46
C CYS A 85 -4.43 -5.75 -10.81
N GLY A 86 -5.45 -5.78 -9.95
CA GLY A 86 -6.01 -4.57 -9.33
C GLY A 86 -5.05 -3.93 -8.33
N LEU A 87 -4.36 -4.71 -7.50
CA LEU A 87 -3.32 -4.20 -6.61
C LEU A 87 -2.11 -3.69 -7.40
N CYS A 88 -1.67 -4.41 -8.44
CA CYS A 88 -0.59 -3.92 -9.31
C CYS A 88 -0.97 -2.59 -9.98
N ASN A 89 -2.19 -2.44 -10.51
CA ASN A 89 -2.65 -1.19 -11.10
C ASN A 89 -2.79 -0.07 -10.08
N ALA A 90 -3.26 -0.36 -8.87
CA ALA A 90 -3.31 0.64 -7.80
C ALA A 90 -1.90 1.14 -7.45
N CYS A 91 -0.93 0.23 -7.34
CA CYS A 91 0.48 0.55 -7.10
C CYS A 91 1.14 1.33 -8.25
N LEU A 92 0.84 0.98 -9.51
CA LEU A 92 1.38 1.69 -10.67
C LEU A 92 0.73 3.07 -10.85
N THR A 93 -0.59 3.17 -10.67
CA THR A 93 -1.33 4.43 -10.77
C THR A 93 -0.86 5.42 -9.70
N SER A 94 -0.54 4.94 -8.49
CA SER A 94 0.06 5.77 -7.44
C SER A 94 1.51 6.18 -7.75
N ALA A 95 2.25 5.39 -8.52
CA ALA A 95 3.57 5.78 -9.02
C ALA A 95 3.49 6.84 -10.15
N GLU A 96 2.50 6.75 -11.05
CA GLU A 96 2.33 7.70 -12.16
C GLU A 96 1.76 9.05 -11.74
N MET A 97 0.77 9.08 -10.82
CA MET A 97 0.30 10.35 -10.23
C MET A 97 1.44 11.15 -9.56
N ASN A 98 2.51 10.46 -9.16
CA ASN A 98 3.70 11.08 -8.56
C ASN A 98 4.65 11.69 -9.62
N ARG A 99 4.53 11.31 -10.90
CA ARG A 99 5.35 11.89 -11.99
C ARG A 99 4.78 13.23 -12.47
N ASP A 100 3.46 13.34 -12.64
CA ASP A 100 2.84 14.58 -13.13
C ASP A 100 2.89 15.73 -12.11
N ALA A 101 2.98 15.44 -10.81
CA ALA A 101 3.15 16.44 -9.76
C ALA A 101 4.50 17.20 -9.83
N THR A 102 5.48 16.68 -10.59
CA THR A 102 6.77 17.38 -10.80
C THR A 102 6.77 18.29 -12.04
N GLY A 103 5.68 18.34 -12.81
CA GLY A 103 5.66 18.93 -14.14
C GLY A 103 5.04 20.32 -14.31
N GLN A 104 4.01 20.73 -13.55
CA GLN A 104 3.27 21.95 -13.91
C GLN A 104 2.75 22.78 -12.72
N ALA A 105 3.11 24.06 -12.79
CA ALA A 105 2.74 25.19 -11.95
C ALA A 105 1.25 25.22 -11.52
N ALA A 106 0.99 25.02 -10.22
CA ALA A 106 -0.23 25.47 -9.54
C ALA A 106 -0.05 25.59 -8.01
N ALA A 107 0.17 26.82 -7.54
CA ALA A 107 -0.18 27.38 -6.22
C ALA A 107 0.42 26.77 -4.91
N PRO A 108 0.70 27.61 -3.88
CA PRO A 108 1.31 27.21 -2.60
C PRO A 108 0.45 26.29 -1.71
N LEU A 109 -0.80 26.00 -2.11
CA LEU A 109 -1.63 24.97 -1.45
C LEU A 109 -1.22 23.54 -1.89
N GLY A 110 -0.63 23.43 -3.09
CA GLY A 110 -0.13 22.16 -3.64
C GLY A 110 1.10 21.65 -2.91
N ASP A 111 1.99 22.55 -2.47
CA ASP A 111 3.23 22.16 -1.77
C ASP A 111 2.94 21.54 -0.40
N SER A 112 2.01 22.11 0.38
CA SER A 112 1.67 21.54 1.69
C SER A 112 0.98 20.18 1.57
N LEU A 113 0.03 20.05 0.64
CA LEU A 113 -0.71 18.81 0.44
C LEU A 113 0.17 17.73 -0.20
N GLY A 114 0.99 18.12 -1.18
CA GLY A 114 1.95 17.25 -1.85
C GLY A 114 3.00 16.72 -0.89
N ASN A 115 3.54 17.56 -0.01
CA ASN A 115 4.51 17.14 1.00
C ASN A 115 3.87 16.20 2.04
N GLN A 116 2.63 16.45 2.47
CA GLN A 116 1.92 15.53 3.38
C GLN A 116 1.62 14.18 2.73
N PHE A 117 1.20 14.19 1.47
CA PHE A 117 0.93 12.98 0.72
C PHE A 117 2.21 12.17 0.46
N ALA A 118 3.28 12.83 0.00
CA ALA A 118 4.57 12.20 -0.23
C ALA A 118 5.16 11.63 1.07
N ALA A 119 5.05 12.38 2.19
CA ALA A 119 5.43 11.87 3.50
C ALA A 119 4.63 10.61 3.87
N SER A 120 3.33 10.58 3.58
CA SER A 120 2.43 9.44 3.86
C SER A 120 2.74 8.21 3.01
N MET A 121 3.03 8.37 1.71
CA MET A 121 3.51 7.28 0.86
C MET A 121 4.86 6.73 1.35
N ASN A 122 5.76 7.63 1.76
CA ASN A 122 7.05 7.23 2.29
C ASN A 122 6.93 6.50 3.64
N ARG A 123 5.88 6.73 4.46
CA ARG A 123 5.65 5.95 5.70
C ARG A 123 5.56 4.46 5.44
N ILE A 124 4.88 4.07 4.37
CA ILE A 124 4.76 2.64 3.98
C ILE A 124 6.14 2.08 3.63
N SER A 125 6.92 2.83 2.86
CA SER A 125 8.28 2.43 2.49
C SER A 125 9.20 2.32 3.72
N VAL A 126 9.11 3.27 4.64
CA VAL A 126 9.86 3.24 5.91
C VAL A 126 9.45 2.06 6.76
N SER A 127 8.15 1.81 6.96
CA SER A 127 7.66 0.72 7.80
C SER A 127 8.05 -0.65 7.24
N MET A 128 8.03 -0.83 5.92
CA MET A 128 8.54 -2.03 5.26
C MET A 128 10.05 -2.20 5.50
N LYS A 129 10.84 -1.13 5.37
CA LYS A 129 12.29 -1.18 5.61
C LYS A 129 12.63 -1.46 7.07
N LEU A 130 11.92 -0.85 8.01
CA LEU A 130 12.09 -1.10 9.45
C LEU A 130 11.68 -2.54 9.81
N SER A 131 10.62 -3.07 9.20
CA SER A 131 10.23 -4.47 9.35
C SER A 131 11.31 -5.42 8.81
N ALA A 132 11.89 -5.11 7.65
CA ALA A 132 13.00 -5.88 7.09
C ALA A 132 14.24 -5.85 7.99
N ILE A 133 14.56 -4.68 8.58
CA ILE A 133 15.65 -4.54 9.56
C ILE A 133 15.40 -5.41 10.79
N LYS A 134 14.20 -5.35 11.37
CA LYS A 134 13.82 -6.17 12.52
C LYS A 134 13.95 -7.66 12.20
N MET A 135 13.45 -8.11 11.04
CA MET A 135 13.60 -9.49 10.60
C MET A 135 15.07 -9.88 10.41
N GLY A 136 15.88 -9.02 9.80
CA GLY A 136 17.31 -9.26 9.63
C GLY A 136 18.07 -9.37 10.96
N CYS A 137 17.69 -8.59 11.97
CA CYS A 137 18.25 -8.71 13.32
C CYS A 137 17.77 -9.96 14.07
N SER A 138 16.61 -10.51 13.73
CA SER A 138 16.14 -11.78 14.30
C SER A 138 16.91 -12.99 13.77
N THR A 139 17.36 -12.93 12.51
CA THR A 139 18.17 -13.98 11.87
C THR A 139 19.66 -13.82 12.14
N ASP A 140 20.13 -12.57 12.27
CA ASP A 140 21.51 -12.22 12.53
C ASP A 140 21.60 -11.11 13.60
N PRO A 141 21.81 -11.50 14.88
CA PRO A 141 21.91 -10.55 15.99
C PRO A 141 23.07 -9.57 15.90
N SER A 142 24.05 -9.81 15.01
CA SER A 142 25.13 -8.85 14.76
C SER A 142 24.62 -7.61 14.01
N GLY A 143 23.44 -7.68 13.40
CA GLY A 143 22.85 -6.60 12.62
C GLY A 143 23.43 -6.45 11.21
N ALA A 144 24.31 -7.35 10.75
CA ALA A 144 24.91 -7.22 9.42
C ALA A 144 23.87 -7.29 8.30
N GLN A 145 22.80 -8.08 8.46
CA GLN A 145 21.69 -8.11 7.49
C GLN A 145 20.85 -6.81 7.50
N ALA A 146 20.70 -6.16 8.64
CA ALA A 146 19.95 -4.91 8.75
C ALA A 146 20.58 -3.74 7.97
N MET A 147 21.88 -3.84 7.69
CA MET A 147 22.68 -2.82 6.99
C MET A 147 22.16 -2.51 5.58
N GLN A 148 21.51 -3.47 4.93
CA GLN A 148 20.93 -3.29 3.59
C GLN A 148 19.76 -2.28 3.59
N GLY A 149 19.19 -1.96 4.75
CA GLY A 149 18.17 -0.93 4.91
C GLY A 149 18.71 0.50 4.96
N PHE A 150 20.01 0.68 5.19
CA PHE A 150 20.65 1.98 5.39
C PHE A 150 21.44 2.43 4.16
N HIS A 151 21.67 3.73 4.06
CA HIS A 151 22.63 4.27 3.11
C HIS A 151 24.04 3.74 3.43
N PRO A 152 24.84 3.30 2.44
CA PRO A 152 26.11 2.61 2.67
C PRO A 152 27.09 3.37 3.59
N SER A 153 27.15 4.69 3.45
CA SER A 153 28.06 5.53 4.24
C SER A 153 27.69 5.66 5.72
N VAL A 154 26.44 5.36 6.12
CA VAL A 154 26.00 5.45 7.53
C VAL A 154 25.65 4.10 8.13
N ALA A 155 25.56 3.04 7.32
CA ALA A 155 25.13 1.73 7.78
C ALA A 155 25.96 1.27 9.00
N GLY A 156 27.29 1.43 8.95
CA GLY A 156 28.19 1.03 10.04
C GLY A 156 27.94 1.75 11.35
N GLN A 157 27.45 3.00 11.29
CA GLN A 157 27.14 3.79 12.48
C GLN A 157 25.86 3.31 13.17
N TYR A 158 24.87 2.85 12.40
CA TYR A 158 23.55 2.47 12.92
C TYR A 158 23.39 0.98 13.20
N GLN A 159 24.38 0.14 12.89
CA GLN A 159 24.32 -1.31 13.08
C GLN A 159 23.86 -1.72 14.50
N ALA A 160 24.45 -1.12 15.54
CA ALA A 160 24.12 -1.44 16.93
C ALA A 160 22.71 -0.97 17.35
N VAL A 161 22.19 0.08 16.71
CA VAL A 161 20.88 0.68 17.00
C VAL A 161 19.77 0.04 16.16
N ALA A 162 20.10 -0.48 14.97
CA ALA A 162 19.15 -1.10 14.05
C ALA A 162 18.42 -2.29 14.68
N CYS A 163 19.11 -3.10 15.49
CA CYS A 163 18.50 -4.24 16.18
C CYS A 163 17.68 -3.87 17.42
N GLN A 164 17.62 -2.59 17.77
CA GLN A 164 16.71 -2.07 18.79
C GLN A 164 15.34 -1.68 18.21
N VAL A 165 15.15 -1.77 16.89
CA VAL A 165 13.85 -1.57 16.23
C VAL A 165 12.87 -2.65 16.70
N ASN A 166 11.78 -2.23 17.32
CA ASN A 166 10.71 -3.07 17.83
C ASN A 166 9.38 -2.78 17.14
N ASP A 167 8.33 -3.55 17.46
CA ASP A 167 7.00 -3.37 16.86
C ASP A 167 6.39 -2.01 17.19
N ALA A 168 6.59 -1.51 18.41
CA ALA A 168 6.09 -0.20 18.82
C ALA A 168 6.67 0.93 17.95
N PHE A 169 7.96 0.86 17.61
CA PHE A 169 8.61 1.81 16.72
C PHE A 169 8.09 1.72 15.29
N ILE A 170 7.92 0.51 14.75
CA ILE A 170 7.39 0.30 13.40
C ILE A 170 5.95 0.84 13.31
N GLU A 171 5.13 0.57 14.32
CA GLU A 171 3.75 1.06 14.42
C GLU A 171 3.72 2.59 14.52
N ALA A 172 4.55 3.18 15.38
CA ALA A 172 4.67 4.62 15.55
C ALA A 172 5.04 5.34 14.24
N VAL A 173 6.01 4.81 13.52
CA VAL A 173 6.46 5.38 12.23
C VAL A 173 5.42 5.17 11.13
N GLY A 174 4.71 4.04 11.16
CA GLY A 174 3.63 3.71 10.24
C GLY A 174 2.39 4.60 10.36
N ARG A 175 2.17 5.25 11.52
CA ARG A 175 0.96 6.04 11.80
C ARG A 175 1.25 7.54 11.94
N GLY A 176 0.38 8.37 11.36
CA GLY A 176 0.38 9.81 11.57
C GLY A 176 -0.30 10.18 12.89
N CYS A 177 0.15 11.28 13.52
CA CYS A 177 -0.44 11.78 14.76
C CYS A 177 -1.77 12.53 14.58
N ASP A 178 -2.26 12.64 13.34
CA ASP A 178 -3.44 13.45 13.00
C ASP A 178 -4.76 12.87 13.54
N GLU A 179 -4.79 11.58 13.90
CA GLU A 179 -6.00 10.87 14.35
C GLU A 179 -6.06 10.63 15.86
N GLY A 180 -5.15 11.22 16.65
CA GLY A 180 -5.10 11.02 18.11
C GLY A 180 -4.76 9.58 18.54
N GLN A 181 -4.26 8.76 17.61
CA GLN A 181 -3.78 7.41 17.89
C GLN A 181 -2.36 7.46 18.48
N HIS A 182 -2.06 6.58 19.44
CA HIS A 182 -0.72 6.38 19.99
C HIS A 182 -0.37 4.89 19.97
N PRO A 183 0.87 4.50 19.63
CA PRO A 183 1.99 5.38 19.27
C PRO A 183 1.85 5.96 17.84
N CYS A 184 2.35 7.18 17.62
CA CYS A 184 2.30 7.87 16.33
C CYS A 184 3.56 8.70 16.10
N SER A 185 3.82 9.07 14.85
CA SER A 185 4.92 9.97 14.51
C SER A 185 4.47 11.16 13.68
N SER A 186 5.12 12.31 13.88
CA SER A 186 5.03 13.44 12.96
C SER A 186 6.02 13.25 11.83
N ALA A 187 5.60 13.57 10.60
CA ALA A 187 6.47 13.54 9.43
C ALA A 187 6.75 14.96 8.98
N SER A 188 8.01 15.27 8.72
CA SER A 188 8.44 16.58 8.21
C SER A 188 9.45 16.42 7.10
N VAL A 189 9.39 17.31 6.10
CA VAL A 189 10.41 17.39 5.04
C VAL A 189 11.72 17.83 5.70
N LEU A 190 12.84 17.21 5.30
CA LEU A 190 14.13 17.48 5.93
C LEU A 190 14.72 18.84 5.51
N ALA A 191 14.38 19.33 4.31
CA ALA A 191 14.82 20.64 3.84
C ALA A 191 14.42 21.76 4.81
N GLY A 192 15.38 22.63 5.15
CA GLY A 192 15.19 23.72 6.11
C GLY A 192 15.26 23.32 7.58
N THR A 193 15.45 22.03 7.89
CA THR A 193 15.67 21.56 9.27
C THR A 193 17.17 21.49 9.62
N PRO A 194 17.55 21.44 10.90
CA PRO A 194 18.95 21.24 11.31
C PRO A 194 19.56 19.92 10.80
N ASP A 195 18.74 18.90 10.54
CA ASP A 195 19.17 17.59 10.07
C ASP A 195 19.40 17.55 8.54
N ALA A 196 19.10 18.61 7.79
CA ALA A 196 19.30 18.69 6.33
C ALA A 196 20.76 18.45 5.90
N SER A 197 21.72 18.84 6.75
CA SER A 197 23.15 18.61 6.51
C SER A 197 23.50 17.13 6.44
N ARG A 198 22.75 16.25 7.13
CA ARG A 198 22.96 14.79 7.08
C ARG A 198 22.72 14.23 5.68
N ALA A 199 21.63 14.63 5.03
CA ALA A 199 21.33 14.21 3.66
C ALA A 199 22.33 14.82 2.67
N THR A 200 22.62 16.12 2.82
CA THR A 200 23.54 16.84 1.94
C THR A 200 24.95 16.23 1.95
N ASN A 201 25.47 15.85 3.13
CA ASN A 201 26.77 15.20 3.29
C ASN A 201 26.84 13.82 2.64
N LEU A 202 25.69 13.19 2.37
CA LEU A 202 25.58 11.91 1.68
C LEU A 202 25.31 12.09 0.17
N GLY A 203 25.27 13.33 -0.33
CA GLY A 203 24.92 13.62 -1.73
C GLY A 203 23.45 13.41 -2.05
N LEU A 204 22.58 13.43 -1.04
CA LEU A 204 21.13 13.27 -1.20
C LEU A 204 20.44 14.64 -1.14
N ASP A 205 19.36 14.79 -1.91
CA ASP A 205 18.53 16.00 -1.89
C ASP A 205 17.67 16.05 -0.61
N PRO A 206 17.89 17.02 0.30
CA PRO A 206 17.12 17.11 1.55
C PRO A 206 15.63 17.39 1.32
N SER A 207 15.22 17.88 0.15
CA SER A 207 13.79 18.05 -0.18
C SER A 207 13.08 16.71 -0.42
N LYS A 208 13.84 15.64 -0.70
CA LYS A 208 13.34 14.27 -0.92
C LYS A 208 13.55 13.36 0.29
N CYS A 209 13.89 13.96 1.42
CA CYS A 209 14.10 13.30 2.69
C CYS A 209 13.01 13.68 3.69
N TYR A 210 12.62 12.72 4.51
CA TYR A 210 11.58 12.90 5.51
C TYR A 210 12.09 12.42 6.86
N ALA A 211 11.87 13.23 7.89
CA ALA A 211 12.10 12.88 9.28
C ALA A 211 10.77 12.47 9.92
N TYR A 212 10.75 11.28 10.51
CA TYR A 212 9.63 10.74 11.28
C TYR A 212 10.02 10.71 12.75
N THR A 213 9.29 11.43 13.58
CA THR A 213 9.62 11.61 15.01
C THR A 213 8.45 11.15 15.87
N SER A 214 8.71 10.25 16.83
CA SER A 214 7.76 9.73 17.83
C SER A 214 8.40 9.84 19.21
N GLY A 215 7.98 10.82 20.02
CA GLY A 215 8.61 11.09 21.32
C GLY A 215 10.09 11.46 21.15
N THR A 216 11.00 10.64 21.69
CA THR A 216 12.46 10.81 21.50
C THR A 216 13.03 9.95 20.38
N ALA A 217 12.20 9.09 19.77
CA ALA A 217 12.61 8.25 18.67
C ALA A 217 12.50 9.02 17.35
N LYS A 218 13.51 8.91 16.49
CA LYS A 218 13.56 9.60 15.20
C LYS A 218 14.17 8.70 14.13
N VAL A 219 13.55 8.67 12.95
CA VAL A 219 14.13 8.04 11.76
C VAL A 219 14.09 9.01 10.60
N ILE A 220 15.18 9.08 9.84
CA ILE A 220 15.26 9.88 8.62
C ILE A 220 15.53 8.93 7.47
N GLY A 221 14.68 9.00 6.45
CA GLY A 221 14.88 8.28 5.21
C GLY A 221 14.70 9.19 4.01
N CYS A 222 15.38 8.83 2.93
CA CYS A 222 15.46 9.61 1.70
C CYS A 222 15.17 8.73 0.50
N ASN A 223 14.52 9.32 -0.51
CA ASN A 223 14.47 8.72 -1.82
C ASN A 223 15.77 9.04 -2.57
N ASN A 224 16.58 8.02 -2.82
CA ASN A 224 17.79 8.16 -3.61
C ASN A 224 17.43 8.15 -5.10
N GLU A 225 17.68 9.25 -5.80
CA GLU A 225 17.34 9.37 -7.23
C GLU A 225 18.13 8.40 -8.12
N GLN A 226 19.38 8.11 -7.74
CA GLN A 226 20.28 7.27 -8.53
C GLN A 226 19.84 5.81 -8.47
N THR A 227 19.42 5.34 -7.30
CA THR A 227 19.00 3.95 -7.11
C THR A 227 17.49 3.75 -7.20
N GLN A 228 16.72 4.85 -7.18
CA GLN A 228 15.26 4.86 -7.02
C GLN A 228 14.77 4.06 -5.81
N GLN A 229 15.61 3.91 -4.79
CA GLN A 229 15.28 3.19 -3.57
C GLN A 229 15.20 4.13 -2.38
N PHE A 230 14.22 3.86 -1.52
CA PHE A 230 14.14 4.48 -0.20
C PHE A 230 15.25 3.92 0.70
N GLN A 231 16.08 4.80 1.25
CA GLN A 231 17.22 4.45 2.11
C GLN A 231 17.14 5.20 3.44
N LEU A 232 17.44 4.49 4.54
CA LEU A 232 17.54 5.11 5.86
C LEU A 232 18.91 5.77 6.03
N ILE A 233 18.92 7.03 6.47
CA ILE A 233 20.16 7.79 6.69
C ILE A 233 20.40 8.11 8.16
N HIS A 234 19.39 7.95 9.00
CA HIS A 234 19.49 8.23 10.43
C HIS A 234 18.48 7.41 11.21
N LEU A 235 18.90 6.88 12.36
CA LEU A 235 18.03 6.22 13.32
C LEU A 235 18.48 6.62 14.74
N GLU A 236 17.55 7.13 15.53
CA GLU A 236 17.79 7.61 16.89
C GLU A 236 16.74 7.03 17.83
N ASN A 237 17.23 6.40 18.91
CA ASN A 237 16.44 5.88 20.03
C ASN A 237 15.15 5.10 19.64
N PRO A 238 15.22 4.07 18.78
CA PRO A 238 14.02 3.35 18.33
C PRO A 238 13.27 2.65 19.47
N ALA A 239 13.95 2.32 20.57
CA ALA A 239 13.34 1.72 21.75
C ALA A 239 12.39 2.68 22.50
N ALA A 240 12.45 3.98 22.23
CA ALA A 240 11.66 5.00 22.94
C ALA A 240 10.45 5.51 22.15
N ALA A 241 10.02 4.80 21.10
CA ALA A 241 8.71 5.07 20.51
C ALA A 241 7.62 4.65 21.49
N MET A 242 6.85 5.63 21.95
CA MET A 242 5.68 5.52 22.81
C MET A 242 4.57 6.42 22.28
#